data_AF-A0A845XXF0-F1
#
_entry.id   AF-A0A845XXF0-F1
#
_cell.length_a   1.000
_cell.length_b   1.000
_cell.length_c   1.000
_cell.angle_alpha   90.00
_cell.angle_beta   90.00
_cell.angle_gamma   90.00
#
_symmetry.space_group_name_H-M   'P 1'
#
loop_
_entity.id
_entity.type
_entity.pdbx_description
1 polymer ?
#
loop_
_entity_poly.entity_id
_entity_poly.type
_entity_poly.pdbx_seq_one_letter_code
_entity_poly.pdbx_strand_id
1 'polypeptide(L)'
;AIDYHQKSIAIAREIGHRKGEAYSLNNLGATFLENNQLEQAKTHLFDAIKIWEDIRQNLGNQDDWKVSIFEAQARSYRLLQQVLVAQGKLKQALEISEQGRNRALIDLLAARLSERRQTKAPTLEDIQIIAQQQQATLVEYSIVKNQIYIWVIAPTGEITFRSNTLPQDTSLAELVKVSRLQIGVRGRGNQNAASPLNTNNNNLLQHPLHQLYQLLITPIVDLLPRTASDRIIFIPHQELFLVSFAALLDDQGKYLIENHTILTAPSIQSLWFTRKHWHRVQHSRGKPLIVGNPTMPTIKIGLEQKPLTPLLGAETEALTIAQLLNTKALIGLEATEPTIVRKMANASVIHFATHGLLDDVNGIDYPGAIALAPEEPDHDGFLTSREIMISDQHQKPPLLKAKLVVLSACDTGRGEIKGEGVIGLSRSLIAAGVPSLVVSLWKIPDHDTVKLMKEFYTNIYTHKFDKAKAMREAMLSMINDGDGNPDPKAWAAFTVIGEAR
;
A
#
# COMPACT_ATOMS: atom_id res chain seq x y z
N ALA A 1 -3.12 27.46 28.30
CA ALA A 1 -2.69 26.21 27.63
C ALA A 1 -1.18 25.98 27.78
N ILE A 2 -0.32 26.89 27.28
CA ILE A 2 1.16 26.76 27.31
C ILE A 2 1.71 26.41 28.71
N ASP A 3 1.36 27.18 29.75
CA ASP A 3 1.83 26.94 31.14
C ASP A 3 1.47 25.54 31.65
N TYR A 4 0.25 25.05 31.39
CA TYR A 4 -0.17 23.70 31.78
C TYR A 4 0.61 22.61 31.05
N HIS A 5 0.90 22.79 29.75
CA HIS A 5 1.73 21.83 29.02
C HIS A 5 3.18 21.83 29.54
N GLN A 6 3.74 22.99 29.89
CA GLN A 6 5.08 23.07 30.49
C GLN A 6 5.15 22.38 31.85
N LYS A 7 4.15 22.58 32.72
CA LYS A 7 4.02 21.84 33.99
C LYS A 7 3.88 20.34 33.78
N SER A 8 3.08 19.91 32.80
CA SER A 8 2.93 18.50 32.42
C SER A 8 4.25 17.88 31.96
N ILE A 9 5.05 18.60 31.16
CA ILE A 9 6.39 18.14 30.74
C ILE A 9 7.31 17.98 31.95
N ALA A 10 7.31 18.94 32.88
CA ALA A 10 8.14 18.87 34.08
C ALA A 10 7.79 17.64 34.94
N ILE A 11 6.51 17.41 35.21
CA ILE A 11 6.03 16.25 35.98
C ILE A 11 6.39 14.95 35.24
N ALA A 12 6.15 14.87 33.92
CA ALA A 12 6.46 13.68 33.14
C ALA A 12 7.95 13.33 33.17
N ARG A 13 8.84 14.34 33.17
CA ARG A 13 10.29 14.14 33.32
C ARG A 13 10.66 13.67 34.72
N GLU A 14 10.07 14.27 35.75
CA GLU A 14 10.31 13.92 37.16
C GLU A 14 9.97 12.46 37.46
N ILE A 15 8.84 11.97 36.95
CA ILE A 15 8.39 10.57 37.15
C ILE A 15 8.94 9.60 36.09
N GLY A 16 9.75 10.06 35.15
CA GLY A 16 10.29 9.23 34.05
C GLY A 16 9.26 8.77 33.01
N HIS A 17 8.07 9.37 32.94
CA HIS A 17 7.01 9.00 32.00
C HIS A 17 7.23 9.57 30.60
N ARG A 18 8.14 8.93 29.85
CA ARG A 18 8.58 9.32 28.49
C ARG A 18 7.43 9.54 27.50
N LYS A 19 6.42 8.66 27.48
CA LYS A 19 5.26 8.77 26.58
C LYS A 19 4.46 10.05 26.88
N GLY A 20 4.24 10.35 28.15
CA GLY A 20 3.56 11.58 28.58
C GLY A 20 4.36 12.85 28.27
N GLU A 21 5.69 12.79 28.37
CA GLU A 21 6.59 13.87 27.97
C GLU A 21 6.40 14.19 26.48
N ALA A 22 6.46 13.17 25.62
CA ALA A 22 6.30 13.33 24.18
C ALA A 22 4.92 13.89 23.78
N TYR A 23 3.84 13.40 24.41
CA TYR A 23 2.49 13.96 24.20
C TYR A 23 2.39 15.43 24.62
N SER A 24 2.97 15.78 25.76
CA SER A 24 2.92 17.14 26.29
C SER A 24 3.71 18.10 25.40
N LEU A 25 4.88 17.69 24.91
CA LEU A 25 5.69 18.42 23.92
C LEU A 25 4.95 18.59 22.59
N ASN A 26 4.29 17.53 22.10
CA ASN A 26 3.47 17.59 20.88
C ASN A 26 2.34 18.61 21.02
N ASN A 27 1.61 18.58 22.14
CA ASN A 27 0.51 19.50 22.39
C ASN A 27 1.00 20.94 22.55
N LEU A 28 2.12 21.14 23.25
CA LEU A 28 2.76 22.44 23.37
C LEU A 28 3.17 22.99 21.99
N GLY A 29 3.79 22.16 21.15
CA GLY A 29 4.15 22.51 19.78
C GLY A 29 2.93 22.87 18.92
N ALA A 30 1.82 22.14 19.07
CA ALA A 30 0.55 22.46 18.41
C ALA A 30 0.00 23.82 18.86
N THR A 31 0.02 24.12 20.17
CA THR A 31 -0.42 25.42 20.70
C THR A 31 0.45 26.58 20.19
N PHE A 32 1.77 26.38 20.10
CA PHE A 32 2.65 27.39 19.52
C PHE A 32 2.37 27.61 18.03
N LEU A 33 2.09 26.55 17.26
CA LEU A 33 1.70 26.66 15.87
C LEU A 33 0.39 27.45 15.71
N GLU A 34 -0.62 27.20 16.54
CA GLU A 34 -1.89 27.93 16.55
C GLU A 34 -1.69 29.43 16.86
N ASN A 35 -0.70 29.77 17.69
CA ASN A 35 -0.30 31.14 18.00
C ASN A 35 0.68 31.75 16.98
N ASN A 36 0.93 31.09 15.84
CA ASN A 36 1.89 31.49 14.82
C ASN A 36 3.36 31.66 15.31
N GLN A 37 3.71 30.99 16.42
CA GLN A 37 5.04 30.97 17.01
C GLN A 37 5.85 29.78 16.44
N LEU A 38 6.17 29.86 15.15
CA LEU A 38 6.66 28.74 14.36
C LEU A 38 7.99 28.14 14.87
N GLU A 39 8.91 28.96 15.36
CA GLU A 39 10.22 28.48 15.85
C GLU A 39 10.09 27.69 17.17
N GLN A 40 9.26 28.16 18.09
CA GLN A 40 8.93 27.42 19.31
C GLN A 40 8.17 26.13 18.99
N ALA A 41 7.19 26.20 18.09
CA ALA A 41 6.44 25.03 17.63
C ALA A 41 7.38 23.96 17.06
N LYS A 42 8.25 24.36 16.14
CA LYS A 42 9.28 23.50 15.54
C LYS A 42 10.13 22.82 16.61
N THR A 43 10.67 23.59 17.54
CA THR A 43 11.56 23.08 18.60
C THR A 43 10.89 21.99 19.43
N HIS A 44 9.70 22.25 19.95
CA HIS A 44 8.99 21.27 20.80
C HIS A 44 8.51 20.04 20.02
N LEU A 45 8.14 20.18 18.75
CA LEU A 45 7.77 19.05 17.91
C LEU A 45 8.97 18.17 17.57
N PHE A 46 10.15 18.76 17.31
CA PHE A 46 11.39 18.00 17.16
C PHE A 46 11.75 17.24 18.43
N ASP A 47 11.63 17.88 19.59
CA ASP A 47 11.85 17.21 20.88
C ASP A 47 10.88 16.04 21.05
N ALA A 48 9.59 16.21 20.77
CA ALA A 48 8.61 15.13 20.83
C ALA A 48 8.98 13.95 19.91
N ILE A 49 9.36 14.24 18.65
CA ILE A 49 9.78 13.21 17.67
C ILE A 49 11.01 12.44 18.17
N LYS A 50 12.00 13.14 18.75
CA LYS A 50 13.19 12.49 19.29
C LYS A 50 12.85 11.47 20.38
N ILE A 51 11.87 11.77 21.23
CA ILE A 51 11.38 10.84 22.26
C ILE A 51 10.64 9.67 21.62
N TRP A 52 9.79 9.92 20.64
CA TRP A 52 9.08 8.84 19.94
C TRP A 52 10.02 7.86 19.24
N GLU A 53 11.08 8.36 18.58
CA GLU A 53 12.11 7.52 17.96
C GLU A 53 12.87 6.69 19.00
N ASP A 54 13.21 7.27 20.17
CA ASP A 54 13.85 6.55 21.28
C ASP A 54 12.93 5.44 21.83
N ILE A 55 11.67 5.75 22.11
CA ILE A 55 10.67 4.75 22.53
C ILE A 55 10.58 3.62 21.50
N ARG A 56 10.47 3.95 20.20
CA ARG A 56 10.36 2.98 19.11
C ARG A 56 11.58 2.06 19.03
N GLN A 57 12.79 2.61 19.16
CA GLN A 57 14.02 1.82 19.15
C GLN A 57 14.08 0.83 20.33
N ASN A 58 13.59 1.26 21.50
CA ASN A 58 13.52 0.42 22.70
C ASN A 58 12.49 -0.73 22.60
N LEU A 59 11.54 -0.68 21.65
CA LEU A 59 10.62 -1.79 21.36
C LEU A 59 11.28 -2.95 20.57
N GLY A 60 12.56 -2.81 20.18
CA GLY A 60 13.31 -3.90 19.56
C GLY A 60 12.73 -4.36 18.23
N ASN A 61 12.49 -5.67 18.06
CA ASN A 61 11.92 -6.24 16.82
C ASN A 61 10.41 -6.51 16.92
N GLN A 62 9.73 -5.97 17.92
CA GLN A 62 8.31 -6.23 18.15
C GLN A 62 7.44 -5.34 17.27
N ASP A 63 7.08 -5.85 16.09
CA ASP A 63 6.35 -5.09 15.07
C ASP A 63 5.00 -4.58 15.58
N ASP A 64 4.22 -5.46 16.21
CA ASP A 64 2.88 -5.16 16.74
C ASP A 64 2.92 -3.99 17.73
N TRP A 65 3.93 -3.95 18.60
CA TRP A 65 4.11 -2.88 19.57
C TRP A 65 4.51 -1.56 18.91
N LYS A 66 5.33 -1.61 17.85
CA LYS A 66 5.69 -0.41 17.08
C LYS A 66 4.50 0.17 16.32
N VAL A 67 3.66 -0.70 15.77
CA VAL A 67 2.42 -0.31 15.09
C VAL A 67 1.44 0.32 16.09
N SER A 68 1.29 -0.25 17.30
CA SER A 68 0.31 0.24 18.28
C SER A 68 0.61 1.63 18.84
N ILE A 69 1.89 2.03 18.93
CA ILE A 69 2.27 3.38 19.37
C ILE A 69 2.20 4.43 18.25
N PHE A 70 1.89 4.03 17.02
CA PHE A 70 2.13 4.90 15.87
C PHE A 70 1.19 6.10 15.78
N GLU A 71 -0.08 5.95 16.11
CA GLU A 71 -1.02 7.08 15.99
C GLU A 71 -0.56 8.30 16.80
N ALA A 72 0.08 8.05 17.95
CA ALA A 72 0.64 9.08 18.81
C ALA A 72 1.79 9.86 18.15
N GLN A 73 2.75 9.14 17.55
CA GLN A 73 3.92 9.76 16.92
C GLN A 73 3.57 10.41 15.58
N ALA A 74 2.65 9.83 14.80
CA ALA A 74 2.19 10.34 13.51
C ALA A 74 1.74 11.80 13.56
N ARG A 75 1.09 12.18 14.68
CA ARG A 75 0.64 13.55 14.90
C ARG A 75 1.81 14.53 14.99
N SER A 76 2.89 14.16 15.66
CA SER A 76 4.07 15.02 15.82
C SER A 76 4.75 15.29 14.48
N TYR A 77 4.92 14.27 13.63
CA TYR A 77 5.45 14.45 12.28
C TYR A 77 4.54 15.34 11.42
N ARG A 78 3.22 15.12 11.43
CA ARG A 78 2.26 15.93 10.64
C ARG A 78 2.26 17.39 11.07
N LEU A 79 2.28 17.67 12.38
CA LEU A 79 2.36 19.05 12.88
C LEU A 79 3.70 19.70 12.51
N LEU A 80 4.81 18.96 12.58
CA LEU A 80 6.11 19.50 12.20
C LEU A 80 6.18 19.78 10.69
N GLN A 81 5.59 18.93 9.84
CA GLN A 81 5.41 19.21 8.41
C GLN A 81 4.66 20.53 8.21
N GLN A 82 3.54 20.74 8.93
CA GLN A 82 2.77 21.98 8.84
C GLN A 82 3.61 23.21 9.22
N VAL A 83 4.39 23.13 10.30
CA VAL A 83 5.31 24.20 10.72
C VAL A 83 6.37 24.47 9.65
N LEU A 84 7.02 23.44 9.12
CA LEU A 84 8.07 23.59 8.12
C LEU A 84 7.55 24.17 6.81
N VAL A 85 6.35 23.78 6.37
CA VAL A 85 5.68 24.37 5.20
C VAL A 85 5.37 25.84 5.46
N ALA A 86 4.84 26.20 6.63
CA ALA A 86 4.58 27.60 7.00
C ALA A 86 5.86 28.45 7.06
N GLN A 87 7.01 27.82 7.31
CA GLN A 87 8.33 28.47 7.27
C GLN A 87 8.98 28.50 5.87
N GLY A 88 8.32 27.99 4.83
CA GLY A 88 8.90 27.86 3.48
C GLY A 88 9.97 26.78 3.35
N LYS A 89 10.15 25.91 4.35
CA LYS A 89 11.16 24.84 4.40
C LYS A 89 10.60 23.55 3.79
N LEU A 90 10.17 23.63 2.53
CA LEU A 90 9.39 22.61 1.84
C LEU A 90 10.13 21.27 1.68
N LYS A 91 11.45 21.31 1.47
CA LYS A 91 12.27 20.09 1.35
C LYS A 91 12.46 19.40 2.71
N GLN A 92 12.66 20.16 3.78
CA GLN A 92 12.74 19.57 5.13
C GLN A 92 11.39 18.98 5.54
N ALA A 93 10.27 19.58 5.12
CA ALA A 93 8.96 19.00 5.34
C ALA A 93 8.79 17.62 4.67
N LEU A 94 9.39 17.40 3.48
CA LEU A 94 9.44 16.09 2.83
C LEU A 94 10.21 15.07 3.67
N GLU A 95 11.39 15.41 4.19
CA GLU A 95 12.16 14.51 5.05
C GLU A 95 11.37 14.10 6.30
N ILE A 96 10.65 15.05 6.92
CA ILE A 96 9.78 14.76 8.07
C ILE A 96 8.57 13.91 7.66
N SER A 97 8.05 14.08 6.44
CA SER A 97 6.98 13.22 5.90
C SER A 97 7.46 11.78 5.78
N GLU A 98 8.62 11.52 5.17
CA GLU A 98 9.19 10.18 5.06
C GLU A 98 9.64 9.61 6.41
N GLN A 99 10.17 10.44 7.32
CA GLN A 99 10.50 10.02 8.68
C GLN A 99 9.26 9.59 9.47
N GLY A 100 8.10 10.18 9.16
CA GLY A 100 6.85 9.81 9.77
C GLY A 100 6.21 8.55 9.19
N ARG A 101 6.75 7.89 8.14
CA ARG A 101 6.04 6.85 7.37
C ARG A 101 6.64 5.46 7.49
N ASN A 102 5.76 4.45 7.52
CA ASN A 102 6.09 3.02 7.35
C ASN A 102 7.31 2.54 8.14
N ARG A 103 7.61 3.18 9.28
CA ARG A 103 8.83 3.02 10.05
C ARG A 103 8.95 1.60 10.61
N ALA A 104 7.83 1.03 11.03
CA ALA A 104 7.79 -0.37 11.43
C ALA A 104 8.12 -1.32 10.25
N LEU A 105 7.63 -1.03 9.03
CA LEU A 105 7.97 -1.82 7.83
C LEU A 105 9.45 -1.66 7.45
N ILE A 106 9.99 -0.44 7.52
CA ILE A 106 11.40 -0.18 7.27
C ILE A 106 12.29 -0.94 8.26
N ASP A 107 11.92 -0.99 9.53
CA ASP A 107 12.65 -1.78 10.53
C ASP A 107 12.65 -3.27 10.20
N LEU A 108 11.51 -3.81 9.74
CA LEU A 108 11.42 -5.19 9.26
C LEU A 108 12.35 -5.44 8.07
N LEU A 109 12.32 -4.57 7.06
CA LEU A 109 13.13 -4.66 5.85
C LEU A 109 14.63 -4.55 6.14
N ALA A 110 15.03 -3.58 6.95
CA ALA A 110 16.41 -3.40 7.38
C ALA A 110 16.92 -4.61 8.18
N ALA A 111 16.09 -5.14 9.10
CA ALA A 111 16.45 -6.33 9.86
C ALA A 111 16.60 -7.57 8.97
N ARG A 112 15.82 -7.67 7.89
CA ARG A 112 15.86 -8.76 6.92
C ARG A 112 17.10 -8.73 6.02
N LEU A 113 17.63 -7.54 5.71
CA LEU A 113 18.87 -7.37 4.95
C LEU A 113 20.14 -7.35 5.84
N SER A 114 20.00 -7.44 7.17
CA SER A 114 21.09 -7.22 8.13
C SER A 114 21.69 -5.81 8.07
N GLU A 115 20.91 -4.83 7.63
CA GLU A 115 21.35 -3.45 7.38
C GLU A 115 20.79 -2.51 8.44
N ARG A 116 21.14 -2.75 9.71
CA ARG A 116 20.65 -1.94 10.86
C ARG A 116 20.98 -0.45 10.74
N ARG A 117 21.97 -0.05 9.95
CA ARG A 117 22.31 1.36 9.69
C ARG A 117 21.27 2.07 8.81
N GLN A 118 20.43 1.32 8.08
CA GLN A 118 19.44 1.83 7.15
C GLN A 118 18.04 2.07 7.76
N THR A 119 17.89 1.91 9.09
CA THR A 119 16.63 2.20 9.79
C THR A 119 16.41 3.69 10.01
N LYS A 120 17.39 4.55 9.73
CA LYS A 120 17.18 6.00 9.71
C LYS A 120 16.28 6.37 8.53
N ALA A 121 15.47 7.41 8.73
CA ALA A 121 14.67 7.97 7.65
C ALA A 121 15.56 8.49 6.52
N PRO A 122 15.09 8.46 5.26
CA PRO A 122 15.89 8.90 4.13
C PRO A 122 16.12 10.42 4.21
N THR A 123 17.34 10.84 3.94
CA THR A 123 17.66 12.26 3.73
C THR A 123 17.15 12.72 2.36
N LEU A 124 17.17 14.03 2.10
CA LEU A 124 16.90 14.55 0.75
C LEU A 124 17.80 13.91 -0.31
N GLU A 125 19.08 13.73 -0.01
CA GLU A 125 20.02 13.10 -0.94
C GLU A 125 19.62 11.65 -1.24
N ASP A 126 19.23 10.89 -0.22
CA ASP A 126 18.72 9.52 -0.40
C ASP A 126 17.46 9.51 -1.28
N ILE A 127 16.52 10.43 -1.05
CA ILE A 127 15.28 10.55 -1.85
C ILE A 127 15.59 10.83 -3.33
N GLN A 128 16.53 11.75 -3.59
CA GLN A 128 16.94 12.10 -4.95
C GLN A 128 17.62 10.91 -5.65
N ILE A 129 18.50 10.21 -4.94
CA ILE A 129 19.16 9.00 -5.44
C ILE A 129 18.13 7.91 -5.76
N ILE A 130 17.12 7.71 -4.90
CA ILE A 130 16.05 6.74 -5.14
C ILE A 130 15.27 7.08 -6.42
N ALA A 131 14.87 8.34 -6.61
CA ALA A 131 14.17 8.77 -7.83
C ALA A 131 15.01 8.52 -9.09
N GLN A 132 16.30 8.85 -9.06
CA GLN A 132 17.25 8.62 -10.15
C GLN A 132 17.42 7.13 -10.45
N GLN A 133 17.57 6.28 -9.43
CA GLN A 133 17.73 4.83 -9.58
C GLN A 133 16.49 4.13 -10.13
N GLN A 134 15.32 4.65 -9.77
CA GLN A 134 14.02 4.17 -10.26
C GLN A 134 13.72 4.65 -11.67
N GLN A 135 14.39 5.73 -12.12
CA GLN A 135 14.13 6.40 -13.40
C GLN A 135 12.64 6.73 -13.54
N ALA A 136 12.09 7.32 -12.48
CA ALA A 136 10.67 7.53 -12.28
C ALA A 136 10.40 8.90 -11.69
N THR A 137 9.24 9.49 -12.03
CA THR A 137 8.69 10.60 -11.27
C THR A 137 8.01 10.04 -10.03
N LEU A 138 8.48 10.41 -8.85
CA LEU A 138 7.86 10.04 -7.58
C LEU A 138 6.86 11.13 -7.19
N VAL A 139 5.66 10.74 -6.76
CA VAL A 139 4.62 11.66 -6.28
C VAL A 139 4.22 11.26 -4.88
N GLU A 140 4.69 11.99 -3.88
CA GLU A 140 4.37 11.74 -2.48
C GLU A 140 3.27 12.67 -1.99
N TYR A 141 2.19 12.06 -1.48
CA TYR A 141 1.08 12.78 -0.87
C TYR A 141 1.15 12.73 0.65
N SER A 142 1.01 13.85 1.36
CA SER A 142 0.80 13.88 2.81
C SER A 142 -0.45 14.66 3.20
N ILE A 143 -1.39 14.00 3.88
CA ILE A 143 -2.60 14.62 4.42
C ILE A 143 -2.33 15.20 5.80
N VAL A 144 -2.40 16.53 5.91
CA VAL A 144 -2.16 17.29 7.14
C VAL A 144 -3.36 18.20 7.40
N LYS A 145 -4.21 17.79 8.37
CA LYS A 145 -5.54 18.40 8.59
C LYS A 145 -6.38 18.35 7.31
N ASN A 146 -6.75 19.50 6.75
CA ASN A 146 -7.47 19.62 5.49
C ASN A 146 -6.55 19.93 4.28
N GLN A 147 -5.24 19.92 4.47
CA GLN A 147 -4.27 20.17 3.39
C GLN A 147 -3.75 18.85 2.83
N ILE A 148 -3.64 18.80 1.52
CA ILE A 148 -2.93 17.76 0.76
C ILE A 148 -1.60 18.36 0.34
N TYR A 149 -0.52 17.95 0.97
CA TYR A 149 0.84 18.27 0.54
C TYR A 149 1.28 17.28 -0.53
N ILE A 150 1.85 17.79 -1.62
CA ILE A 150 2.23 16.99 -2.78
C ILE A 150 3.67 17.34 -3.14
N TRP A 151 4.57 16.38 -3.01
CA TRP A 151 5.94 16.49 -3.51
C TRP A 151 6.08 15.68 -4.77
N VAL A 152 6.58 16.32 -5.83
CA VAL A 152 6.95 15.67 -7.08
C VAL A 152 8.47 15.65 -7.17
N ILE A 153 9.05 14.46 -7.23
CA ILE A 153 10.48 14.23 -7.36
C ILE A 153 10.73 13.68 -8.76
N ALA A 154 11.30 14.51 -9.64
CA ALA A 154 11.61 14.14 -11.00
C ALA A 154 12.75 13.08 -11.05
N PRO A 155 12.89 12.31 -12.14
CA PRO A 155 14.00 11.38 -12.33
C PRO A 155 15.39 12.05 -12.24
N THR A 156 15.47 13.37 -12.42
CA THR A 156 16.70 14.16 -12.25
C THR A 156 17.09 14.35 -10.79
N GLY A 157 16.17 14.14 -9.86
CA GLY A 157 16.30 14.50 -8.44
C GLY A 157 15.77 15.91 -8.14
N GLU A 158 15.19 16.64 -9.10
CA GLU A 158 14.51 17.90 -8.81
C GLU A 158 13.25 17.63 -7.96
N ILE A 159 13.06 18.43 -6.90
CA ILE A 159 11.95 18.30 -5.95
C ILE A 159 11.09 19.56 -6.03
N THR A 160 9.84 19.39 -6.42
CA THR A 160 8.84 20.45 -6.48
C THR A 160 7.71 20.18 -5.51
N PHE A 161 7.27 21.22 -4.80
CA PHE A 161 6.15 21.14 -3.88
C PHE A 161 4.92 21.84 -4.45
N ARG A 162 3.77 21.21 -4.26
CA ARG A 162 2.43 21.74 -4.49
C ARG A 162 1.56 21.39 -3.30
N SER A 163 0.47 22.11 -3.14
CA SER A 163 -0.53 21.79 -2.13
C SER A 163 -1.92 22.03 -2.66
N ASN A 164 -2.87 21.26 -2.13
CA ASN A 164 -4.29 21.49 -2.37
C ASN A 164 -5.05 21.42 -1.05
N THR A 165 -6.26 21.96 -1.02
CA THR A 165 -7.12 21.95 0.17
C THR A 165 -8.32 21.04 -0.07
N LEU A 166 -8.59 20.13 0.87
CA LEU A 166 -9.81 19.33 0.88
C LEU A 166 -11.04 20.24 1.02
N PRO A 167 -12.16 19.95 0.33
CA PRO A 167 -13.40 20.71 0.49
C PRO A 167 -13.87 20.66 1.95
N GLN A 168 -14.49 21.74 2.43
CA GLN A 168 -14.86 21.88 3.85
C GLN A 168 -16.00 20.94 4.28
N ASP A 169 -16.85 20.56 3.34
CA ASP A 169 -18.07 19.77 3.53
C ASP A 169 -17.84 18.26 3.38
N THR A 170 -16.61 17.84 3.08
CA THR A 170 -16.27 16.43 2.89
C THR A 170 -14.93 16.08 3.52
N SER A 171 -14.68 14.78 3.67
CA SER A 171 -13.37 14.25 4.06
C SER A 171 -12.78 13.46 2.90
N LEU A 172 -11.47 13.29 2.90
CA LEU A 172 -10.82 12.42 1.93
C LEU A 172 -11.37 10.99 2.00
N ALA A 173 -11.60 10.48 3.21
CA ALA A 173 -12.19 9.17 3.43
C ALA A 173 -13.57 9.04 2.75
N GLU A 174 -14.42 10.06 2.87
CA GLU A 174 -15.73 10.05 2.22
C GLU A 174 -15.61 10.16 0.69
N LEU A 175 -14.73 11.01 0.15
CA LEU A 175 -14.49 11.10 -1.30
C LEU A 175 -14.02 9.77 -1.89
N VAL A 176 -13.07 9.10 -1.23
CA VAL A 176 -12.57 7.78 -1.66
C VAL A 176 -13.67 6.73 -1.56
N LYS A 177 -14.45 6.73 -0.47
CA LYS A 177 -15.59 5.82 -0.30
C LYS A 177 -16.64 6.01 -1.39
N VAL A 178 -17.05 7.24 -1.65
CA VAL A 178 -18.04 7.58 -2.70
C VAL A 178 -17.50 7.19 -4.08
N SER A 179 -16.23 7.48 -4.36
CA SER A 179 -15.58 7.06 -5.61
C SER A 179 -15.63 5.54 -5.82
N ARG A 180 -15.34 4.75 -4.80
CA ARG A 180 -15.42 3.28 -4.87
C ARG A 180 -16.86 2.80 -5.09
N LEU A 181 -17.82 3.39 -4.38
CA LEU A 181 -19.24 3.06 -4.56
C LEU A 181 -19.71 3.37 -5.99
N GLN A 182 -19.23 4.47 -6.58
CA GLN A 182 -19.57 4.88 -7.93
C GLN A 182 -19.00 3.93 -9.00
N ILE A 183 -17.82 3.37 -8.78
CA ILE A 183 -17.26 2.27 -9.60
C ILE A 183 -18.06 0.97 -9.40
N GLY A 184 -19.10 0.95 -8.57
CA GLY A 184 -19.90 -0.25 -8.31
C GLY A 184 -19.19 -1.26 -7.39
N VAL A 185 -18.22 -0.79 -6.60
CA VAL A 185 -17.50 -1.56 -5.58
C VAL A 185 -18.12 -1.31 -4.21
N ARG A 186 -18.64 -2.37 -3.57
CA ARG A 186 -19.23 -2.27 -2.23
C ARG A 186 -18.19 -2.49 -1.13
N GLY A 187 -18.25 -1.67 -0.07
CA GLY A 187 -17.52 -1.93 1.18
C GLY A 187 -18.21 -3.02 2.02
N ARG A 188 -17.42 -3.81 2.78
CA ARG A 188 -17.87 -5.02 3.52
C ARG A 188 -18.92 -4.78 4.63
N GLY A 189 -19.21 -3.52 5.00
CA GLY A 189 -20.04 -3.17 6.17
C GLY A 189 -21.45 -2.64 5.89
N ASN A 190 -21.87 -2.48 4.62
CA ASN A 190 -23.17 -1.90 4.30
C ASN A 190 -23.96 -2.82 3.36
N GLN A 191 -24.51 -3.90 3.91
CA GLN A 191 -25.55 -4.69 3.21
C GLN A 191 -26.93 -4.01 3.27
N ASN A 192 -27.09 -2.94 4.05
CA ASN A 192 -28.35 -2.23 4.29
C ASN A 192 -28.36 -0.75 3.86
N ALA A 193 -27.36 -0.25 3.15
CA ALA A 193 -27.48 1.06 2.51
C ALA A 193 -28.30 0.89 1.22
N ALA A 194 -29.40 1.64 1.12
CA ALA A 194 -30.28 1.66 -0.02
C ALA A 194 -29.53 1.83 -1.36
N SER A 195 -30.15 1.30 -2.41
CA SER A 195 -29.84 1.44 -3.85
C SER A 195 -29.20 2.77 -4.27
N PRO A 196 -28.45 2.77 -5.39
CA PRO A 196 -27.42 3.76 -5.71
C PRO A 196 -27.93 5.19 -5.58
N LEU A 197 -27.09 6.07 -5.01
CA LEU A 197 -27.20 7.50 -5.25
C LEU A 197 -27.41 7.67 -6.75
N ASN A 198 -28.59 8.18 -7.12
CA ASN A 198 -29.09 8.43 -8.46
C ASN A 198 -27.94 8.68 -9.48
N THR A 199 -27.48 7.64 -10.17
CA THR A 199 -26.29 7.65 -11.06
C THR A 199 -26.56 8.30 -12.42
N ASN A 200 -27.62 9.09 -12.55
CA ASN A 200 -27.98 9.77 -13.79
C ASN A 200 -27.36 11.17 -13.92
N ASN A 201 -26.46 11.58 -13.02
CA ASN A 201 -25.64 12.77 -13.27
C ASN A 201 -24.45 12.40 -14.16
N ASN A 202 -24.68 12.40 -15.48
CA ASN A 202 -23.64 12.37 -16.53
C ASN A 202 -22.73 13.63 -16.52
N ASN A 203 -22.72 14.39 -15.43
CA ASN A 203 -21.90 15.57 -15.32
C ASN A 203 -20.50 15.13 -14.83
N LEU A 204 -19.54 15.11 -15.76
CA LEU A 204 -18.13 14.79 -15.48
C LEU A 204 -17.59 15.60 -14.29
N LEU A 205 -17.98 16.86 -14.15
CA LEU A 205 -17.55 17.76 -13.06
C LEU A 205 -18.03 17.32 -11.68
N GLN A 206 -19.07 16.47 -11.61
CA GLN A 206 -19.58 15.89 -10.36
C GLN A 206 -19.13 14.44 -10.18
N HIS A 207 -18.37 13.89 -11.13
CA HIS A 207 -17.91 12.51 -11.06
C HIS A 207 -16.82 12.37 -9.98
N PRO A 208 -16.95 11.47 -9.00
CA PRO A 208 -15.98 11.33 -7.90
C PRO A 208 -14.53 11.05 -8.36
N LEU A 209 -14.35 10.29 -9.45
CA LEU A 209 -13.01 10.07 -10.05
C LEU A 209 -12.40 11.35 -10.63
N HIS A 210 -13.23 12.24 -11.16
CA HIS A 210 -12.80 13.55 -11.65
C HIS A 210 -12.50 14.49 -10.47
N GLN A 211 -13.31 14.49 -9.42
CA GLN A 211 -13.03 15.25 -8.20
C GLN A 211 -11.71 14.85 -7.56
N LEU A 212 -11.41 13.54 -7.48
CA LEU A 212 -10.12 13.05 -7.01
C LEU A 212 -8.98 13.44 -7.97
N TYR A 213 -9.20 13.42 -9.28
CA TYR A 213 -8.22 13.94 -10.25
C TYR A 213 -7.91 15.43 -10.00
N GLN A 214 -8.94 16.26 -9.81
CA GLN A 214 -8.77 17.69 -9.51
C GLN A 214 -8.02 17.94 -8.21
N LEU A 215 -8.23 17.10 -7.21
CA LEU A 215 -7.53 17.22 -5.93
C LEU A 215 -6.07 16.77 -6.01
N LEU A 216 -5.80 15.67 -6.70
CA LEU A 216 -4.54 14.94 -6.60
C LEU A 216 -3.60 15.14 -7.79
N ILE A 217 -4.13 15.33 -9.00
CA ILE A 217 -3.38 15.34 -10.26
C ILE A 217 -3.32 16.75 -10.85
N THR A 218 -4.43 17.48 -10.94
CA THR A 218 -4.43 18.85 -11.51
C THR A 218 -3.35 19.76 -10.94
N PRO A 219 -3.06 19.79 -9.62
CA PRO A 219 -2.02 20.66 -9.06
C PRO A 219 -0.59 20.34 -9.52
N ILE A 220 -0.37 19.16 -10.09
CA ILE A 220 0.95 18.64 -10.45
C ILE A 220 1.04 18.18 -11.92
N VAL A 221 -0.02 18.35 -12.72
CA VAL A 221 -0.09 17.80 -14.08
C VAL A 221 1.03 18.31 -14.98
N ASP A 222 1.49 19.56 -14.76
CA ASP A 222 2.62 20.19 -15.45
C ASP A 222 3.98 19.53 -15.13
N LEU A 223 4.05 18.79 -14.03
CA LEU A 223 5.25 18.12 -13.52
C LEU A 223 5.27 16.62 -13.84
N LEU A 224 4.16 16.06 -14.33
CA LEU A 224 4.07 14.65 -14.69
C LEU A 224 4.75 14.37 -16.03
N PRO A 225 5.29 13.15 -16.24
CA PRO A 225 5.90 12.79 -17.51
C PRO A 225 4.93 12.87 -18.68
N ARG A 226 5.39 13.36 -19.83
CA ARG A 226 4.57 13.52 -21.04
C ARG A 226 4.50 12.27 -21.92
N THR A 227 5.38 11.29 -21.68
CA THR A 227 5.42 10.06 -22.46
C THR A 227 4.95 8.89 -21.62
N ALA A 228 4.20 7.96 -22.22
CA ALA A 228 3.73 6.76 -21.53
C ALA A 228 4.87 5.80 -21.14
N SER A 229 6.05 5.95 -21.75
CA SER A 229 7.27 5.17 -21.42
C SER A 229 7.85 5.57 -20.06
N ASP A 230 7.64 6.83 -19.67
CA ASP A 230 8.07 7.36 -18.38
C ASP A 230 7.03 7.00 -17.32
N ARG A 231 7.52 6.60 -16.14
CA ARG A 231 6.67 6.06 -15.09
C ARG A 231 6.43 7.05 -13.97
N ILE A 232 5.25 6.96 -13.38
CA ILE A 232 4.88 7.64 -12.14
C ILE A 232 4.79 6.59 -11.04
N ILE A 233 5.48 6.84 -9.93
CA ILE A 233 5.31 6.06 -8.71
C ILE A 233 4.60 6.94 -7.70
N PHE A 234 3.34 6.63 -7.40
CA PHE A 234 2.62 7.31 -6.33
C PHE A 234 3.00 6.74 -4.97
N ILE A 235 3.20 7.61 -3.99
CA ILE A 235 3.40 7.27 -2.58
C ILE A 235 2.18 7.77 -1.82
N PRO A 236 1.13 6.93 -1.68
CA PRO A 236 -0.13 7.34 -1.08
C PRO A 236 0.02 7.57 0.44
N HIS A 237 -0.96 8.25 1.03
CA HIS A 237 -1.09 8.39 2.47
C HIS A 237 -2.56 8.23 2.88
N GLN A 238 -2.79 7.50 3.96
CA GLN A 238 -4.13 7.22 4.50
C GLN A 238 -5.04 6.59 3.43
N GLU A 239 -6.27 7.09 3.26
CA GLU A 239 -7.28 6.52 2.36
C GLU A 239 -6.87 6.54 0.88
N LEU A 240 -5.82 7.30 0.50
CA LEU A 240 -5.27 7.26 -0.85
C LEU A 240 -4.71 5.88 -1.23
N PHE A 241 -4.39 5.01 -0.27
CA PHE A 241 -4.04 3.60 -0.58
C PHE A 241 -5.19 2.82 -1.24
N LEU A 242 -6.43 3.30 -1.14
CA LEU A 242 -7.60 2.67 -1.76
C LEU A 242 -8.02 3.30 -3.09
N VAL A 243 -7.31 4.34 -3.53
CA VAL A 243 -7.58 5.04 -4.79
C VAL A 243 -6.92 4.28 -5.93
N SER A 244 -7.72 3.93 -6.94
CA SER A 244 -7.16 3.51 -8.22
C SER A 244 -6.74 4.76 -9.01
N PHE A 245 -5.46 5.13 -8.89
CA PHE A 245 -4.90 6.25 -9.65
C PHE A 245 -5.10 6.07 -11.15
N ALA A 246 -5.05 4.82 -11.63
CA ALA A 246 -5.28 4.47 -13.03
C ALA A 246 -6.66 4.91 -13.56
N ALA A 247 -7.69 4.88 -12.70
CA ALA A 247 -9.06 5.24 -13.05
C ALA A 247 -9.40 6.72 -12.83
N LEU A 248 -8.47 7.56 -12.38
CA LEU A 248 -8.76 9.00 -12.24
C LEU A 248 -9.03 9.62 -13.61
N LEU A 249 -10.07 10.45 -13.68
CA LEU A 249 -10.59 11.03 -14.92
C LEU A 249 -10.17 12.49 -15.05
N ASP A 250 -9.55 12.85 -16.16
CA ASP A 250 -9.24 14.24 -16.48
C ASP A 250 -10.48 15.04 -16.97
N ASP A 251 -10.28 16.32 -17.27
CA ASP A 251 -11.34 17.22 -17.76
C ASP A 251 -11.92 16.82 -19.13
N GLN A 252 -11.23 15.95 -19.87
CA GLN A 252 -11.66 15.42 -21.15
C GLN A 252 -12.36 14.06 -21.00
N GLY A 253 -12.46 13.52 -19.79
CA GLY A 253 -13.03 12.21 -19.51
C GLY A 253 -12.10 11.05 -19.85
N LYS A 254 -10.79 11.31 -19.96
CA LYS A 254 -9.77 10.29 -20.22
C LYS A 254 -9.20 9.77 -18.90
N TYR A 255 -8.95 8.47 -18.83
CA TYR A 255 -8.35 7.86 -17.64
C TYR A 255 -6.85 8.13 -17.57
N LEU A 256 -6.32 8.34 -16.36
CA LEU A 256 -4.91 8.64 -16.13
C LEU A 256 -3.97 7.56 -16.72
N ILE A 257 -4.36 6.28 -16.67
CA ILE A 257 -3.58 5.15 -17.20
C ILE A 257 -3.37 5.21 -18.71
N GLU A 258 -4.27 5.89 -19.44
CA GLU A 258 -4.16 6.02 -20.90
C GLU A 258 -2.96 6.89 -21.30
N ASN A 259 -2.56 7.84 -20.46
CA ASN A 259 -1.43 8.72 -20.72
C ASN A 259 -0.15 8.33 -19.96
N HIS A 260 -0.27 7.59 -18.85
CA HIS A 260 0.85 7.33 -17.95
C HIS A 260 1.01 5.86 -17.57
N THR A 261 2.25 5.42 -17.35
CA THR A 261 2.54 4.14 -16.70
C THR A 261 2.67 4.34 -15.21
N ILE A 262 1.87 3.60 -14.42
CA ILE A 262 1.66 3.89 -13.00
C ILE A 262 2.10 2.71 -12.12
N LEU A 263 2.78 3.02 -11.01
CA LEU A 263 3.00 2.14 -9.87
C LEU A 263 2.64 2.86 -8.57
N THR A 264 2.61 2.10 -7.48
CA THR A 264 2.54 2.65 -6.13
C THR A 264 3.67 2.11 -5.25
N ALA A 265 3.98 2.82 -4.17
CA ALA A 265 4.88 2.35 -3.12
C ALA A 265 4.40 2.84 -1.75
N PRO A 266 4.58 2.07 -0.66
CA PRO A 266 4.22 2.51 0.69
C PRO A 266 4.96 3.77 1.15
N SER A 267 6.25 3.88 0.81
CA SER A 267 7.12 5.04 1.06
C SER A 267 8.22 5.14 0.01
N ILE A 268 8.86 6.30 -0.12
CA ILE A 268 10.04 6.43 -1.00
C ILE A 268 11.14 5.49 -0.51
N GLN A 269 11.37 5.43 0.82
CA GLN A 269 12.37 4.53 1.38
C GLN A 269 12.13 3.05 1.05
N SER A 270 10.87 2.61 0.93
CA SER A 270 10.57 1.21 0.57
C SER A 270 11.10 0.83 -0.83
N LEU A 271 11.15 1.77 -1.77
CA LEU A 271 11.68 1.55 -3.13
C LEU A 271 13.17 1.20 -3.14
N TRP A 272 13.91 1.72 -2.18
CA TRP A 272 15.31 1.38 -2.01
C TRP A 272 15.49 -0.09 -1.60
N PHE A 273 14.65 -0.57 -0.66
CA PHE A 273 14.68 -1.96 -0.18
C PHE A 273 14.20 -2.93 -1.25
N THR A 274 13.09 -2.63 -1.93
CA THR A 274 12.57 -3.48 -3.00
C THR A 274 13.56 -3.58 -4.16
N ARG A 275 14.28 -2.49 -4.49
CA ARG A 275 15.36 -2.53 -5.49
C ARG A 275 16.51 -3.44 -5.08
N LYS A 276 16.95 -3.39 -3.82
CA LYS A 276 17.97 -4.33 -3.32
C LYS A 276 17.49 -5.78 -3.37
N HIS A 277 16.25 -6.03 -2.95
CA HIS A 277 15.66 -7.35 -3.08
C HIS A 277 15.61 -7.81 -4.53
N TRP A 278 15.26 -6.92 -5.47
CA TRP A 278 15.29 -7.22 -6.90
C TRP A 278 16.67 -7.65 -7.37
N HIS A 279 17.75 -6.93 -7.03
CA HIS A 279 19.11 -7.31 -7.41
C HIS A 279 19.51 -8.71 -6.90
N ARG A 280 19.01 -9.11 -5.72
CA ARG A 280 19.21 -10.44 -5.14
C ARG A 280 18.45 -11.54 -5.89
N VAL A 281 17.24 -11.25 -6.38
CA VAL A 281 16.36 -12.25 -7.00
C VAL A 281 16.27 -12.18 -8.53
N GLN A 282 16.86 -11.17 -9.19
CA GLN A 282 16.78 -10.96 -10.65
C GLN A 282 17.27 -12.18 -11.47
N HIS A 283 18.20 -12.97 -10.92
CA HIS A 283 18.71 -14.20 -11.54
C HIS A 283 18.01 -15.47 -11.03
N SER A 284 17.00 -15.36 -10.16
CA SER A 284 16.21 -16.50 -9.67
C SER A 284 15.53 -17.23 -10.83
N ARG A 285 15.78 -18.55 -10.91
CA ARG A 285 15.24 -19.48 -11.91
C ARG A 285 14.26 -20.50 -11.32
N GLY A 286 13.71 -20.20 -10.15
CA GLY A 286 12.69 -21.04 -9.52
C GLY A 286 11.49 -21.30 -10.44
N LYS A 287 10.86 -22.46 -10.33
CA LYS A 287 9.61 -22.72 -11.06
C LYS A 287 8.51 -21.77 -10.55
N PRO A 288 7.64 -21.22 -11.42
CA PRO A 288 6.49 -20.45 -10.98
C PRO A 288 5.54 -21.32 -10.13
N LEU A 289 5.03 -20.75 -9.05
CA LEU A 289 4.01 -21.34 -8.18
C LEU A 289 2.67 -20.66 -8.47
N ILE A 290 1.74 -21.40 -9.06
CA ILE A 290 0.42 -20.89 -9.42
C ILE A 290 -0.62 -21.67 -8.61
N VAL A 291 -1.44 -20.96 -7.86
CA VAL A 291 -2.46 -21.51 -6.97
C VAL A 291 -3.81 -20.94 -7.36
N GLY A 292 -4.81 -21.79 -7.54
CA GLY A 292 -6.17 -21.41 -7.91
C GLY A 292 -7.21 -22.25 -7.20
N ASN A 293 -8.28 -21.63 -6.70
CA ASN A 293 -9.45 -22.35 -6.15
C ASN A 293 -9.08 -23.59 -5.29
N PRO A 294 -8.34 -23.40 -4.18
CA PRO A 294 -8.08 -24.50 -3.24
C PRO A 294 -9.40 -25.05 -2.69
N THR A 295 -9.37 -26.28 -2.14
CA THR A 295 -10.47 -26.76 -1.31
C THR A 295 -10.65 -25.80 -0.15
N MET A 296 -11.81 -25.15 -0.07
CA MET A 296 -11.96 -23.98 0.78
C MET A 296 -11.97 -24.33 2.28
N PRO A 297 -11.16 -23.62 3.10
CA PRO A 297 -11.17 -23.80 4.55
C PRO A 297 -12.47 -23.22 5.14
N THR A 298 -12.77 -23.62 6.38
CA THR A 298 -13.97 -23.19 7.10
C THR A 298 -13.73 -21.91 7.89
N ILE A 299 -14.67 -20.97 7.81
CA ILE A 299 -14.71 -19.77 8.66
C ILE A 299 -15.89 -19.84 9.62
N LYS A 300 -15.74 -19.21 10.79
CA LYS A 300 -16.84 -19.00 11.74
C LYS A 300 -17.69 -17.80 11.28
N ILE A 301 -18.98 -18.02 11.07
CA ILE A 301 -19.97 -16.97 10.81
C ILE A 301 -21.03 -17.06 11.90
N GLY A 302 -20.94 -16.18 12.90
CA GLY A 302 -21.73 -16.31 14.13
C GLY A 302 -21.33 -17.56 14.92
N LEU A 303 -22.29 -18.46 15.17
CA LEU A 303 -22.04 -19.72 15.87
C LEU A 303 -21.76 -20.90 14.92
N GLU A 304 -21.88 -20.70 13.60
CA GLU A 304 -21.74 -21.76 12.60
C GLU A 304 -20.36 -21.75 11.96
N GLN A 305 -19.83 -22.94 11.67
CA GLN A 305 -18.64 -23.11 10.83
C GLN A 305 -19.08 -23.46 9.41
N LYS A 306 -18.69 -22.66 8.42
CA LYS A 306 -19.02 -22.89 7.01
C LYS A 306 -17.78 -22.75 6.14
N PRO A 307 -17.59 -23.64 5.14
CA PRO A 307 -16.53 -23.48 4.16
C PRO A 307 -16.73 -22.18 3.39
N LEU A 308 -15.63 -21.51 3.04
CA LEU A 308 -15.68 -20.41 2.08
C LEU A 308 -16.26 -20.90 0.75
N THR A 309 -16.94 -20.02 0.03
CA THR A 309 -17.50 -20.36 -1.28
C THR A 309 -16.36 -20.65 -2.28
N PRO A 310 -16.40 -21.78 -3.02
CA PRO A 310 -15.46 -22.05 -4.10
C PRO A 310 -15.45 -20.94 -5.17
N LEU A 311 -14.30 -20.74 -5.83
CA LEU A 311 -14.06 -19.70 -6.83
C LEU A 311 -13.68 -20.32 -8.17
N LEU A 312 -14.68 -20.76 -8.95
CA LEU A 312 -14.45 -21.43 -10.24
C LEU A 312 -13.69 -20.55 -11.25
N GLY A 313 -13.91 -19.23 -11.24
CA GLY A 313 -13.11 -18.31 -12.05
C GLY A 313 -11.63 -18.28 -11.68
N ALA A 314 -11.33 -18.38 -10.39
CA ALA A 314 -9.95 -18.41 -9.91
C ALA A 314 -9.22 -19.72 -10.30
N GLU A 315 -9.95 -20.82 -10.44
CA GLU A 315 -9.43 -22.06 -11.03
C GLU A 315 -9.05 -21.84 -12.50
N THR A 316 -9.96 -21.24 -13.26
CA THR A 316 -9.77 -20.92 -14.68
C THR A 316 -8.57 -19.98 -14.89
N GLU A 317 -8.44 -18.97 -14.03
CA GLU A 317 -7.31 -18.04 -14.02
C GLU A 317 -5.99 -18.78 -13.79
N ALA A 318 -5.91 -19.57 -12.72
CA ALA A 318 -4.71 -20.31 -12.37
C ALA A 318 -4.29 -21.31 -13.45
N LEU A 319 -5.24 -22.04 -14.05
CA LEU A 319 -4.97 -22.95 -15.16
C LEU A 319 -4.44 -22.20 -16.39
N THR A 320 -5.05 -21.06 -16.73
CA THR A 320 -4.63 -20.22 -17.86
C THR A 320 -3.20 -19.71 -17.67
N ILE A 321 -2.87 -19.20 -16.49
CA ILE A 321 -1.53 -18.66 -16.19
C ILE A 321 -0.51 -19.80 -16.10
N ALA A 322 -0.86 -20.93 -15.51
CA ALA A 322 0.02 -22.09 -15.41
C ALA A 322 0.41 -22.63 -16.80
N GLN A 323 -0.55 -22.67 -17.74
CA GLN A 323 -0.28 -23.04 -19.13
C GLN A 323 0.70 -22.05 -19.79
N LEU A 324 0.47 -20.74 -19.66
CA LEU A 324 1.35 -19.71 -20.23
C LEU A 324 2.78 -19.78 -19.68
N LEU A 325 2.92 -20.15 -18.40
CA LEU A 325 4.21 -20.26 -17.72
C LEU A 325 4.82 -21.66 -17.73
N ASN A 326 4.20 -22.61 -18.45
CA ASN A 326 4.62 -24.01 -18.54
C ASN A 326 4.88 -24.66 -17.17
N THR A 327 3.92 -24.53 -16.26
CA THR A 327 3.97 -25.11 -14.90
C THR A 327 2.64 -25.78 -14.56
N LYS A 328 2.59 -26.50 -13.44
CA LYS A 328 1.35 -27.10 -12.91
C LYS A 328 0.69 -26.11 -11.94
N ALA A 329 -0.60 -25.81 -12.15
CA ALA A 329 -1.40 -25.12 -11.14
C ALA A 329 -1.71 -26.06 -9.96
N LEU A 330 -1.65 -25.55 -8.73
CA LEU A 330 -2.16 -26.24 -7.55
C LEU A 330 -3.59 -25.78 -7.30
N ILE A 331 -4.52 -26.74 -7.32
CA ILE A 331 -5.96 -26.51 -7.19
C ILE A 331 -6.59 -27.54 -6.24
N GLY A 332 -7.77 -27.24 -5.70
CA GLY A 332 -8.49 -28.17 -4.83
C GLY A 332 -7.64 -28.64 -3.64
N LEU A 333 -7.63 -29.96 -3.40
CA LEU A 333 -6.90 -30.60 -2.30
C LEU A 333 -5.37 -30.56 -2.45
N GLU A 334 -4.83 -30.27 -3.64
CA GLU A 334 -3.37 -30.20 -3.83
C GLU A 334 -2.77 -28.88 -3.31
N ALA A 335 -3.61 -27.86 -3.13
CA ALA A 335 -3.21 -26.51 -2.74
C ALA A 335 -3.17 -26.34 -1.21
N THR A 336 -2.55 -27.29 -0.50
CA THR A 336 -2.43 -27.22 0.96
C THR A 336 -1.41 -26.17 1.40
N GLU A 337 -1.62 -25.60 2.58
CA GLU A 337 -0.70 -24.63 3.18
C GLU A 337 0.75 -25.15 3.29
N PRO A 338 1.03 -26.37 3.81
CA PRO A 338 2.40 -26.90 3.87
C PRO A 338 3.04 -27.02 2.49
N THR A 339 2.25 -27.44 1.50
CA THR A 339 2.72 -27.59 0.12
C THR A 339 3.09 -26.25 -0.48
N ILE A 340 2.29 -25.22 -0.23
CA ILE A 340 2.50 -23.86 -0.72
C ILE A 340 3.69 -23.21 -0.02
N VAL A 341 3.77 -23.26 1.31
CA VAL A 341 4.89 -22.72 2.10
C VAL A 341 6.23 -23.32 1.66
N ARG A 342 6.28 -24.63 1.43
CA ARG A 342 7.48 -25.30 0.93
C ARG A 342 7.88 -24.83 -0.48
N LYS A 343 6.91 -24.68 -1.39
CA LYS A 343 7.18 -24.28 -2.79
C LYS A 343 7.50 -22.80 -2.92
N MET A 344 6.83 -21.93 -2.17
CA MET A 344 6.98 -20.48 -2.28
C MET A 344 8.39 -20.02 -1.92
N ALA A 345 9.09 -20.71 -1.01
CA ALA A 345 10.46 -20.40 -0.60
C ALA A 345 11.44 -20.33 -1.79
N ASN A 346 11.20 -21.09 -2.86
CA ASN A 346 12.08 -21.16 -4.03
C ASN A 346 11.41 -20.73 -5.34
N ALA A 347 10.14 -20.30 -5.33
CA ALA A 347 9.45 -19.87 -6.53
C ALA A 347 10.03 -18.56 -7.09
N SER A 348 10.09 -18.43 -8.43
CA SER A 348 10.50 -17.16 -9.07
C SER A 348 9.34 -16.20 -9.26
N VAL A 349 8.12 -16.74 -9.38
CA VAL A 349 6.85 -16.01 -9.42
C VAL A 349 5.85 -16.82 -8.61
N ILE A 350 5.04 -16.11 -7.83
CA ILE A 350 3.94 -16.71 -7.08
C ILE A 350 2.66 -16.02 -7.51
N HIS A 351 1.63 -16.78 -7.84
CA HIS A 351 0.31 -16.28 -8.20
C HIS A 351 -0.73 -16.98 -7.33
N PHE A 352 -1.50 -16.20 -6.59
CA PHE A 352 -2.61 -16.67 -5.76
C PHE A 352 -3.93 -16.15 -6.32
N ALA A 353 -4.71 -17.03 -6.92
CA ALA A 353 -6.11 -16.82 -7.29
C ALA A 353 -7.01 -17.56 -6.28
N THR A 354 -7.31 -16.93 -5.16
CA THR A 354 -8.10 -17.53 -4.06
C THR A 354 -8.72 -16.43 -3.18
N HIS A 355 -9.38 -16.76 -2.08
CA HIS A 355 -9.82 -15.76 -1.11
C HIS A 355 -8.64 -15.17 -0.34
N GLY A 356 -8.63 -13.85 -0.23
CA GLY A 356 -7.84 -13.10 0.73
C GLY A 356 -8.77 -12.63 1.84
N LEU A 357 -8.41 -12.88 3.08
CA LEU A 357 -9.14 -12.41 4.24
C LEU A 357 -8.44 -11.18 4.79
N LEU A 358 -9.18 -10.08 4.94
CA LEU A 358 -8.67 -8.81 5.45
C LEU A 358 -8.75 -8.69 6.97
N ASP A 359 -9.77 -9.30 7.55
CA ASP A 359 -10.02 -9.23 8.98
C ASP A 359 -9.21 -10.31 9.69
N ASP A 360 -9.06 -10.14 11.00
CA ASP A 360 -8.51 -11.16 11.88
C ASP A 360 -9.26 -12.49 11.69
N VAL A 361 -8.50 -13.51 11.30
CA VAL A 361 -8.98 -14.89 11.23
C VAL A 361 -8.54 -15.57 12.52
N ASN A 362 -9.51 -16.04 13.30
CA ASN A 362 -9.32 -16.81 14.54
C ASN A 362 -8.88 -16.02 15.80
N GLY A 363 -8.92 -14.68 15.81
CA GLY A 363 -8.59 -13.89 17.01
C GLY A 363 -7.10 -13.60 17.17
N ILE A 364 -6.35 -13.68 16.08
CA ILE A 364 -4.93 -13.34 15.96
C ILE A 364 -4.83 -11.86 15.55
N ASP A 365 -4.22 -11.04 16.42
CA ASP A 365 -4.05 -9.57 16.33
C ASP A 365 -3.37 -9.00 15.05
N TYR A 366 -3.14 -9.79 13.99
CA TYR A 366 -2.54 -9.34 12.73
C TYR A 366 -3.43 -9.65 11.51
N PRO A 367 -4.03 -8.62 10.87
CA PRO A 367 -4.97 -8.81 9.76
C PRO A 367 -4.29 -9.39 8.51
N GLY A 368 -5.04 -10.14 7.70
CA GLY A 368 -4.57 -10.66 6.42
C GLY A 368 -4.26 -12.16 6.44
N ALA A 369 -5.00 -12.95 5.66
CA ALA A 369 -4.68 -14.34 5.39
C ALA A 369 -5.04 -14.74 3.95
N ILE A 370 -4.37 -15.77 3.42
CA ILE A 370 -4.66 -16.40 2.13
C ILE A 370 -5.34 -17.74 2.43
N ALA A 371 -6.54 -17.94 1.89
CA ALA A 371 -7.27 -19.20 2.04
C ALA A 371 -6.70 -20.28 1.12
N LEU A 372 -6.31 -21.40 1.70
CA LEU A 372 -5.66 -22.58 1.11
C LEU A 372 -6.38 -23.85 1.57
N ALA A 373 -6.01 -25.00 1.01
CA ALA A 373 -6.61 -26.26 1.44
C ALA A 373 -6.14 -26.62 2.87
N PRO A 374 -7.08 -26.93 3.79
CA PRO A 374 -6.71 -27.38 5.13
C PRO A 374 -6.03 -28.75 5.07
N GLU A 375 -5.11 -29.00 6.00
CA GLU A 375 -4.41 -30.27 6.17
C GLU A 375 -4.37 -30.59 7.68
N GLU A 376 -5.46 -31.19 8.15
CA GLU A 376 -5.66 -31.55 9.56
C GLU A 376 -4.61 -32.54 10.07
N PRO A 377 -4.21 -32.48 11.36
CA PRO A 377 -4.77 -31.59 12.41
C PRO A 377 -4.05 -30.24 12.56
N ASP A 378 -2.95 -30.02 11.82
CA ASP A 378 -1.99 -28.96 12.13
C ASP A 378 -2.13 -27.70 11.25
N HIS A 379 -2.86 -27.79 10.13
CA HIS A 379 -3.02 -26.67 9.20
C HIS A 379 -4.49 -26.37 8.91
N ASP A 380 -4.95 -25.22 9.41
CA ASP A 380 -6.33 -24.75 9.30
C ASP A 380 -6.69 -24.22 7.90
N GLY A 381 -5.70 -24.17 7.00
CA GLY A 381 -5.85 -23.71 5.62
C GLY A 381 -5.77 -22.18 5.48
N PHE A 382 -5.26 -21.45 6.46
CA PHE A 382 -5.05 -20.00 6.37
C PHE A 382 -3.56 -19.65 6.48
N LEU A 383 -2.93 -19.32 5.35
CA LEU A 383 -1.60 -18.72 5.37
C LEU A 383 -1.71 -17.24 5.78
N THR A 384 -1.46 -16.96 7.04
CA THR A 384 -1.55 -15.62 7.64
C THR A 384 -0.37 -14.72 7.28
N SER A 385 -0.60 -13.40 7.32
CA SER A 385 0.48 -12.41 7.20
C SER A 385 1.57 -12.62 8.25
N ARG A 386 1.19 -13.10 9.44
CA ARG A 386 2.12 -13.38 10.53
C ARG A 386 3.04 -14.54 10.18
N GLU A 387 2.53 -15.65 9.66
CA GLU A 387 3.34 -16.81 9.24
C GLU A 387 4.32 -16.48 8.11
N ILE A 388 3.89 -15.62 7.17
CA ILE A 388 4.76 -15.10 6.12
C ILE A 388 5.95 -14.31 6.72
N MET A 389 5.71 -13.59 7.83
CA MET A 389 6.71 -12.72 8.47
C MET A 389 7.54 -13.42 9.55
N ILE A 390 6.96 -14.34 10.32
CA ILE A 390 7.48 -14.97 11.53
C ILE A 390 6.98 -16.42 11.55
N SER A 391 7.88 -17.41 11.60
CA SER A 391 7.47 -18.81 11.75
C SER A 391 7.14 -19.15 13.21
N ASP A 392 6.46 -20.29 13.39
CA ASP A 392 6.00 -20.86 14.67
C ASP A 392 7.08 -20.82 15.81
N GLN A 393 8.36 -20.95 15.46
CA GLN A 393 9.46 -20.95 16.43
C GLN A 393 10.05 -19.56 16.75
N HIS A 394 9.32 -18.46 16.53
CA HIS A 394 9.84 -17.08 16.63
C HIS A 394 11.08 -16.84 15.74
N GLN A 395 11.29 -17.70 14.75
CA GLN A 395 12.38 -17.60 13.79
C GLN A 395 11.87 -16.91 12.53
N LYS A 396 12.70 -16.05 11.96
CA LYS A 396 12.35 -15.39 10.70
C LYS A 396 12.47 -16.42 9.57
N PRO A 397 11.41 -16.66 8.77
CA PRO A 397 11.52 -17.55 7.62
C PRO A 397 12.56 -17.01 6.64
N PRO A 398 13.20 -17.86 5.82
CA PRO A 398 14.14 -17.39 4.81
C PRO A 398 13.43 -16.43 3.85
N LEU A 399 14.18 -15.44 3.36
CA LEU A 399 13.65 -14.49 2.38
C LEU A 399 13.23 -15.22 1.09
N LEU A 400 12.06 -14.87 0.58
CA LEU A 400 11.52 -15.41 -0.67
C LEU A 400 12.44 -15.07 -1.84
N LYS A 401 12.47 -15.97 -2.83
CA LYS A 401 13.21 -15.82 -4.09
C LYS A 401 12.34 -15.34 -5.24
N ALA A 402 11.09 -14.99 -4.95
CA ALA A 402 10.13 -14.52 -5.93
C ALA A 402 10.46 -13.09 -6.37
N LYS A 403 10.42 -12.87 -7.68
CA LYS A 403 10.53 -11.55 -8.33
C LYS A 403 9.19 -10.83 -8.38
N LEU A 404 8.10 -11.59 -8.28
CA LEU A 404 6.73 -11.13 -8.39
C LEU A 404 5.84 -12.02 -7.54
N VAL A 405 4.99 -11.42 -6.71
CA VAL A 405 3.83 -12.09 -6.14
C VAL A 405 2.57 -11.38 -6.62
N VAL A 406 1.63 -12.13 -7.18
CA VAL A 406 0.31 -11.64 -7.58
C VAL A 406 -0.72 -12.18 -6.59
N LEU A 407 -1.43 -11.27 -5.92
CA LEU A 407 -2.57 -11.56 -5.09
C LEU A 407 -3.85 -11.24 -5.89
N SER A 408 -4.27 -12.20 -6.71
CA SER A 408 -5.55 -12.18 -7.43
C SER A 408 -6.68 -12.65 -6.50
N ALA A 409 -6.75 -11.99 -5.36
CA ALA A 409 -7.60 -12.33 -4.24
C ALA A 409 -8.29 -11.05 -3.76
N CYS A 410 -9.58 -11.14 -3.43
CA CYS A 410 -10.45 -9.99 -3.17
C CYS A 410 -9.86 -9.04 -2.11
N ASP A 411 -9.78 -7.74 -2.43
CA ASP A 411 -9.32 -6.66 -1.55
C ASP A 411 -7.92 -6.87 -0.92
N THR A 412 -7.05 -7.72 -1.46
CA THR A 412 -5.74 -8.04 -0.84
C THR A 412 -4.76 -6.87 -0.73
N GLY A 413 -4.98 -5.79 -1.49
CA GLY A 413 -4.23 -4.54 -1.39
C GLY A 413 -4.74 -3.57 -0.33
N ARG A 414 -5.96 -3.79 0.20
CA ARG A 414 -6.62 -2.84 1.10
C ARG A 414 -6.05 -2.86 2.52
N GLY A 415 -5.84 -4.05 3.08
CA GLY A 415 -5.38 -4.24 4.47
C GLY A 415 -6.16 -3.43 5.51
N GLU A 416 -5.61 -3.32 6.71
CA GLU A 416 -6.01 -2.30 7.69
C GLU A 416 -5.12 -1.07 7.49
N ILE A 417 -5.72 0.07 7.13
CA ILE A 417 -4.98 1.33 7.00
C ILE A 417 -4.80 1.92 8.39
N LYS A 418 -3.56 1.90 8.88
CA LYS A 418 -3.13 2.63 10.08
C LYS A 418 -2.27 3.79 9.65
N GLY A 419 -1.88 4.65 10.59
CA GLY A 419 -0.92 5.69 10.29
C GLY A 419 0.41 5.15 9.72
N GLU A 420 0.83 3.92 10.07
CA GLU A 420 2.02 3.24 9.53
C GLU A 420 1.88 2.85 8.04
N GLY A 421 0.73 3.09 7.40
CA GLY A 421 0.39 2.61 6.06
C GLY A 421 -0.52 1.38 6.12
N VAL A 422 -0.51 0.58 5.05
CA VAL A 422 -1.33 -0.62 4.94
C VAL A 422 -0.71 -1.76 5.76
N ILE A 423 -1.44 -2.26 6.76
CA ILE A 423 -1.10 -3.47 7.51
C ILE A 423 -1.84 -4.66 6.89
N GLY A 424 -1.12 -5.73 6.54
CA GLY A 424 -1.69 -6.93 5.96
C GLY A 424 -0.74 -7.68 5.03
N LEU A 425 -1.32 -8.36 4.03
CA LEU A 425 -0.60 -9.27 3.12
C LEU A 425 0.46 -8.56 2.26
N SER A 426 0.19 -7.34 1.78
CA SER A 426 1.15 -6.58 0.97
C SER A 426 2.42 -6.28 1.77
N ARG A 427 2.26 -5.79 3.00
CA ARG A 427 3.36 -5.53 3.94
C ARG A 427 4.13 -6.80 4.28
N SER A 428 3.45 -7.91 4.57
CA SER A 428 4.11 -9.17 4.94
C SER A 428 4.97 -9.74 3.82
N LEU A 429 4.50 -9.68 2.57
CA LEU A 429 5.25 -10.15 1.41
C LEU A 429 6.43 -9.25 1.04
N ILE A 430 6.29 -7.93 1.16
CA ILE A 430 7.41 -6.99 1.02
C ILE A 430 8.47 -7.30 2.08
N ALA A 431 8.07 -7.47 3.35
CA ALA A 431 8.96 -7.87 4.44
C ALA A 431 9.59 -9.26 4.24
N ALA A 432 8.91 -10.17 3.54
CA ALA A 432 9.44 -11.47 3.13
C ALA A 432 10.45 -11.39 1.96
N GLY A 433 10.72 -10.19 1.45
CA GLY A 433 11.76 -9.91 0.45
C GLY A 433 11.29 -9.95 -1.00
N VAL A 434 9.98 -9.81 -1.23
CA VAL A 434 9.41 -9.72 -2.57
C VAL A 434 9.58 -8.28 -3.09
N PRO A 435 10.23 -8.06 -4.24
CA PRO A 435 10.49 -6.72 -4.75
C PRO A 435 9.27 -6.08 -5.43
N SER A 436 8.36 -6.90 -5.99
CA SER A 436 7.20 -6.44 -6.75
C SER A 436 5.96 -7.23 -6.36
N LEU A 437 4.88 -6.52 -6.04
CA LEU A 437 3.58 -7.11 -5.80
C LEU A 437 2.57 -6.61 -6.84
N VAL A 438 1.61 -7.45 -7.17
CA VAL A 438 0.36 -7.04 -7.81
C VAL A 438 -0.78 -7.41 -6.87
N VAL A 439 -1.58 -6.44 -6.47
CA VAL A 439 -2.67 -6.65 -5.50
C VAL A 439 -3.95 -6.01 -6.01
N SER A 440 -5.10 -6.58 -5.61
CA SER A 440 -6.40 -6.01 -5.94
C SER A 440 -6.87 -5.00 -4.89
N LEU A 441 -7.45 -3.89 -5.34
CA LEU A 441 -8.10 -2.85 -4.53
C LEU A 441 -9.56 -3.20 -4.22
N TRP A 442 -10.14 -4.14 -4.96
CA TRP A 442 -11.50 -4.68 -4.80
C TRP A 442 -11.69 -6.01 -5.51
N LYS A 443 -12.82 -6.68 -5.21
CA LYS A 443 -13.28 -7.87 -5.94
C LYS A 443 -13.77 -7.52 -7.35
N ILE A 444 -13.26 -8.26 -8.32
CA ILE A 444 -13.59 -8.14 -9.75
C ILE A 444 -14.45 -9.34 -10.16
N PRO A 445 -15.32 -9.22 -11.18
CA PRO A 445 -15.93 -10.38 -11.81
C PRO A 445 -14.89 -11.38 -12.34
N ASP A 446 -15.18 -12.67 -12.19
CA ASP A 446 -14.26 -13.76 -12.51
C ASP A 446 -13.71 -13.69 -13.95
N HIS A 447 -14.58 -13.45 -14.94
CA HIS A 447 -14.20 -13.42 -16.36
C HIS A 447 -13.21 -12.28 -16.70
N ASP A 448 -13.43 -11.09 -16.14
CA ASP A 448 -12.59 -9.91 -16.32
C ASP A 448 -11.20 -10.13 -15.73
N THR A 449 -11.14 -10.76 -14.56
CA THR A 449 -9.87 -11.06 -13.87
C THR A 449 -9.00 -12.00 -14.70
N VAL A 450 -9.59 -13.09 -15.23
CA VAL A 450 -8.89 -14.04 -16.10
C VAL A 450 -8.31 -13.32 -17.31
N LYS A 451 -9.10 -12.46 -17.96
CA LYS A 451 -8.67 -11.70 -19.14
C LYS A 451 -7.51 -10.76 -18.79
N LEU A 452 -7.67 -9.93 -17.77
CA LEU A 452 -6.63 -8.97 -17.35
C LEU A 452 -5.32 -9.68 -17.01
N MET A 453 -5.37 -10.76 -16.23
CA MET A 453 -4.18 -11.47 -15.78
C MET A 453 -3.51 -12.23 -16.93
N LYS A 454 -4.29 -12.81 -17.84
CA LYS A 454 -3.74 -13.41 -19.06
C LYS A 454 -2.97 -12.37 -19.88
N GLU A 455 -3.53 -11.18 -20.09
CA GLU A 455 -2.85 -10.10 -20.82
C GLU A 455 -1.61 -9.61 -20.06
N PHE A 456 -1.71 -9.41 -18.74
CA PHE A 456 -0.59 -9.00 -17.90
C PHE A 456 0.60 -9.97 -18.00
N TYR A 457 0.38 -11.27 -17.86
CA TYR A 457 1.45 -12.26 -17.99
C TYR A 457 1.93 -12.39 -19.45
N THR A 458 1.06 -12.28 -20.44
CA THR A 458 1.46 -12.28 -21.86
C THR A 458 2.40 -11.10 -22.15
N ASN A 459 2.09 -9.92 -21.63
CA ASN A 459 2.93 -8.73 -21.74
C ASN A 459 4.32 -8.92 -21.11
N ILE A 460 4.42 -9.59 -19.97
CA ILE A 460 5.72 -9.88 -19.33
C ILE A 460 6.50 -10.95 -20.11
N TYR A 461 5.87 -12.07 -20.43
CA TYR A 461 6.59 -13.27 -20.87
C TYR A 461 6.73 -13.37 -22.39
N THR A 462 5.80 -12.80 -23.16
CA THR A 462 5.84 -12.74 -24.62
C THR A 462 6.44 -11.43 -25.08
N HIS A 463 5.88 -10.29 -24.64
CA HIS A 463 6.30 -8.96 -25.10
C HIS A 463 7.52 -8.38 -24.35
N LYS A 464 7.95 -9.04 -23.26
CA LYS A 464 9.11 -8.65 -22.45
C LYS A 464 8.99 -7.25 -21.84
N PHE A 465 7.76 -6.81 -21.57
CA PHE A 465 7.53 -5.57 -20.85
C PHE A 465 7.88 -5.73 -19.36
N ASP A 466 8.28 -4.63 -18.73
CA ASP A 466 8.34 -4.57 -17.27
C ASP A 466 6.92 -4.65 -16.68
N LYS A 467 6.81 -4.90 -15.38
CA LYS A 467 5.52 -5.18 -14.71
C LYS A 467 4.56 -3.99 -14.78
N ALA A 468 5.08 -2.77 -14.70
CA ALA A 468 4.25 -1.58 -14.74
C ALA A 468 3.63 -1.38 -16.13
N LYS A 469 4.48 -1.46 -17.17
CA LYS A 469 4.01 -1.38 -18.55
C LYS A 469 3.09 -2.55 -18.88
N ALA A 470 3.42 -3.76 -18.45
CA ALA A 470 2.59 -4.93 -18.68
C ALA A 470 1.18 -4.80 -18.09
N MET A 471 1.07 -4.22 -16.88
CA MET A 471 -0.22 -3.95 -16.25
C MET A 471 -0.98 -2.84 -17.00
N ARG A 472 -0.29 -1.76 -17.39
CA ARG A 472 -0.88 -0.70 -18.21
C ARG A 472 -1.46 -1.25 -19.51
N GLU A 473 -0.68 -2.01 -20.28
CA GLU A 473 -1.15 -2.56 -21.56
C GLU A 473 -2.31 -3.55 -21.37
N ALA A 474 -2.33 -4.31 -20.27
CA ALA A 474 -3.46 -5.17 -19.94
C ALA A 474 -4.74 -4.34 -19.66
N MET A 475 -4.61 -3.25 -18.89
CA MET A 475 -5.73 -2.32 -18.64
C MET A 475 -6.23 -1.67 -19.93
N LEU A 476 -5.32 -1.22 -20.80
CA LEU A 476 -5.68 -0.60 -22.08
C LEU A 476 -6.30 -1.59 -23.06
N SER A 477 -5.85 -2.84 -23.07
CA SER A 477 -6.48 -3.90 -23.85
C SER A 477 -7.93 -4.12 -23.42
N MET A 478 -8.22 -4.02 -22.13
CA MET A 478 -9.59 -4.07 -21.64
C MET A 478 -10.37 -2.81 -22.04
N ILE A 479 -9.84 -1.61 -21.78
CA ILE A 479 -10.50 -0.33 -22.14
C ILE A 479 -10.89 -0.27 -23.62
N ASN A 480 -10.04 -0.77 -24.51
CA ASN A 480 -10.24 -0.73 -25.96
C ASN A 480 -10.96 -1.96 -26.53
N ASP A 481 -11.44 -2.89 -25.70
CA ASP A 481 -12.21 -4.03 -26.21
C ASP A 481 -13.52 -3.57 -26.84
N GLY A 482 -13.97 -4.28 -27.88
CA GLY A 482 -14.98 -3.85 -28.87
C GLY A 482 -16.39 -3.50 -28.35
N ASP A 483 -16.62 -3.56 -27.03
CA ASP A 483 -17.87 -3.24 -26.36
C ASP A 483 -17.95 -1.77 -25.89
N GLY A 484 -16.90 -0.97 -26.10
CA GLY A 484 -16.97 0.50 -26.13
C GLY A 484 -16.98 1.24 -24.79
N ASN A 485 -17.11 0.57 -23.64
CA ASN A 485 -16.77 1.13 -22.31
C ASN A 485 -16.77 0.04 -21.21
N PRO A 486 -15.65 -0.62 -20.89
CA PRO A 486 -15.62 -1.52 -19.75
C PRO A 486 -15.48 -0.65 -18.50
N ASP A 487 -16.53 -0.65 -17.69
CA ASP A 487 -16.57 -0.10 -16.34
C ASP A 487 -15.19 -0.24 -15.64
N PRO A 488 -14.60 0.83 -15.08
CA PRO A 488 -13.34 0.77 -14.31
C PRO A 488 -13.27 -0.35 -13.29
N LYS A 489 -14.42 -0.84 -12.81
CA LYS A 489 -14.53 -2.03 -11.97
C LYS A 489 -13.82 -3.26 -12.54
N ALA A 490 -13.84 -3.43 -13.86
CA ALA A 490 -13.30 -4.58 -14.58
C ALA A 490 -11.77 -4.53 -14.76
N TRP A 491 -11.21 -3.35 -15.00
CA TRP A 491 -9.79 -3.22 -15.38
C TRP A 491 -8.93 -2.44 -14.38
N ALA A 492 -9.50 -1.51 -13.59
CA ALA A 492 -8.73 -0.60 -12.74
C ALA A 492 -8.50 -1.12 -11.32
N ALA A 493 -8.77 -2.39 -11.08
CA ALA A 493 -8.78 -2.98 -9.75
C ALA A 493 -7.38 -3.34 -9.22
N PHE A 494 -6.40 -3.52 -10.09
CA PHE A 494 -5.06 -3.95 -9.69
C PHE A 494 -4.07 -2.80 -9.65
N THR A 495 -3.14 -2.85 -8.71
CA THR A 495 -1.99 -1.95 -8.65
C THR A 495 -0.69 -2.73 -8.52
N VAL A 496 0.35 -2.25 -9.19
CA VAL A 496 1.71 -2.75 -9.02
C VAL A 496 2.38 -1.98 -7.89
N ILE A 497 2.83 -2.68 -6.86
CA ILE A 497 3.52 -2.11 -5.70
C ILE A 497 5.01 -2.45 -5.76
N GLY A 498 5.87 -1.44 -5.57
CA GLY A 498 7.31 -1.61 -5.44
C GLY A 498 8.07 -1.49 -6.77
N GLU A 499 8.90 -2.48 -7.09
CA GLU A 499 9.80 -2.42 -8.25
C GLU A 499 9.08 -2.76 -9.57
N ALA A 500 9.32 -1.97 -10.62
CA ALA A 500 8.73 -2.20 -11.94
C ALA A 500 9.37 -3.37 -12.71
N ARG A 501 10.69 -3.55 -12.57
CA ARG A 501 11.52 -4.42 -13.41
C ARG A 501 11.29 -5.90 -13.17
#